data_AF-A0A362X818-F1
#
_entry.id   AF-A0A362X818-F1
#
_cell.length_a   1.000
_cell.length_b   1.000
_cell.length_c   1.000
_cell.angle_alpha   90.00
_cell.angle_beta   90.00
_cell.angle_gamma   90.00
#
_symmetry.space_group_name_H-M   'P 1'
#
loop_
_entity.id
_entity.type
_entity.pdbx_description
1 polymer ?
#
loop_
_entity_poly.entity_id
_entity_poly.type
_entity_poly.pdbx_seq_one_letter_code
_entity_poly.pdbx_strand_id
1 'polypeptide(L)' 'MDIKTSKIELVKMILNIESDEFIKKISDYVKKEKKDFWNELSPQDQAEIKKGIKQLEEGKRTSYNDILKKIS' A
#
# COMPACT_ATOMS: atom_id res chain seq x y z
N MET A 1 -0.07 -30.02 5.45
CA MET A 1 0.01 -29.40 4.11
C MET A 1 1.24 -28.51 4.10
N ASP A 2 2.19 -28.77 3.21
CA ASP A 2 3.40 -27.95 3.09
C ASP A 2 3.04 -26.63 2.37
N ILE A 3 3.26 -25.49 3.04
CA ILE A 3 2.89 -24.16 2.52
C ILE A 3 3.65 -23.84 1.23
N LYS A 4 4.89 -24.31 1.07
CA LYS A 4 5.67 -24.08 -0.15
C LYS A 4 5.08 -24.88 -1.32
N THR A 5 4.74 -26.14 -1.08
CA THR A 5 4.03 -26.97 -2.07
C THR A 5 2.72 -26.33 -2.51
N SER A 6 1.95 -25.84 -1.55
CA SER A 6 0.64 -25.19 -1.80
C SER A 6 0.78 -23.92 -2.66
N LYS A 7 1.83 -23.13 -2.44
CA LYS A 7 2.12 -21.94 -3.26
C LYS A 7 2.46 -22.31 -4.70
N ILE A 8 3.24 -23.37 -4.91
CA ILE A 8 3.63 -23.84 -6.25
C ILE A 8 2.40 -24.34 -7.01
N GLU A 9 1.52 -25.09 -6.36
CA GLU A 9 0.26 -25.57 -6.95
C GLU A 9 -0.64 -24.41 -7.37
N LEU A 10 -0.79 -23.39 -6.52
CA LEU A 10 -1.58 -22.20 -6.85
C LEU A 10 -1.02 -21.46 -8.07
N VAL A 11 0.31 -21.30 -8.18
CA VAL A 11 0.95 -20.69 -9.35
C VAL A 11 0.67 -21.50 -10.61
N LYS A 12 0.78 -22.83 -10.55
CA LYS A 12 0.48 -23.71 -11.70
C LYS A 12 -0.99 -23.58 -12.13
N MET A 13 -1.92 -23.52 -11.19
CA MET A 13 -3.33 -23.31 -11.51
C MET A 13 -3.55 -21.97 -12.21
N ILE A 14 -2.89 -20.90 -11.73
CA ILE A 14 -3.01 -19.56 -12.34
C ILE A 14 -2.47 -19.53 -13.77
N LEU A 15 -1.33 -20.18 -14.03
CA LEU A 15 -0.72 -20.22 -15.37
C LEU A 15 -1.59 -20.90 -16.43
N ASN A 16 -2.52 -21.77 -16.02
CA ASN A 16 -3.42 -22.49 -16.92
C ASN A 16 -4.75 -21.77 -17.17
N ILE A 17 -4.96 -20.57 -16.59
CA ILE A 17 -6.19 -19.79 -16.78
C ILE A 17 -6.06 -18.93 -18.04
N GLU A 18 -7.00 -19.06 -18.97
CA GLU A 18 -7.06 -18.25 -20.19
C GLU A 18 -7.94 -16.99 -20.04
N SER A 19 -8.76 -16.91 -18.99
CA SER A 19 -9.68 -15.78 -18.78
C SER A 19 -8.97 -14.57 -18.16
N ASP A 20 -8.74 -13.54 -18.98
CA ASP A 20 -8.17 -12.26 -18.55
C ASP A 20 -8.96 -11.60 -17.41
N GLU A 21 -10.30 -11.67 -17.45
CA GLU A 21 -11.16 -11.10 -16.42
C GLU A 21 -10.92 -11.77 -15.06
N PHE A 22 -10.76 -13.09 -15.07
CA PHE A 22 -10.51 -13.85 -13.85
C PHE A 22 -9.10 -13.60 -13.31
N ILE A 23 -8.08 -13.54 -14.17
CA ILE A 23 -6.72 -13.15 -13.79
C ILE A 23 -6.70 -11.75 -13.15
N LYS A 24 -7.45 -10.81 -13.71
CA LYS A 24 -7.56 -9.45 -13.16
C LYS A 24 -8.16 -9.46 -11.74
N LYS A 25 -9.26 -10.18 -11.52
CA LYS A 25 -9.90 -10.30 -10.19
C LYS A 25 -8.95 -10.92 -9.16
N ILE A 26 -8.21 -11.98 -9.53
CA ILE A 26 -7.20 -12.60 -8.65
C ILE A 26 -6.07 -11.61 -8.34
N SER A 27 -5.58 -10.89 -9.34
CA SER A 27 -4.51 -9.89 -9.16
C SER A 27 -4.94 -8.82 -8.16
N ASP A 28 -6.15 -8.30 -8.29
CA ASP A 28 -6.69 -7.28 -7.38
C ASP A 28 -6.88 -7.83 -5.97
N TYR A 29 -7.32 -9.08 -5.83
CA TYR A 29 -7.43 -9.76 -4.53
C TYR A 29 -6.06 -9.92 -3.85
N VAL A 30 -5.07 -10.43 -4.57
CA VAL A 30 -3.70 -10.62 -4.05
C VAL A 30 -3.04 -9.29 -3.70
N LYS A 31 -3.31 -8.22 -4.46
CA LYS A 31 -2.82 -6.87 -4.12
C LYS A 31 -3.45 -6.32 -2.85
N LYS A 32 -4.71 -6.65 -2.56
CA LYS A 32 -5.39 -6.27 -1.31
C LYS A 32 -4.88 -7.03 -0.09
N GLU A 33 -4.36 -8.25 -0.27
CA GLU A 33 -3.69 -9.02 0.77
C GLU A 33 -2.33 -8.43 1.18
N LYS A 34 -1.73 -7.54 0.36
CA LYS A 34 -0.60 -6.75 0.85
C LYS A 34 -1.11 -5.93 2.02
N LYS A 35 -0.58 -6.21 3.21
CA LYS A 35 -0.83 -5.39 4.40
C LYS A 35 -0.60 -3.94 3.99
N ASP A 36 -1.60 -3.10 4.24
CA ASP A 36 -1.42 -1.66 4.15
C ASP A 36 -0.14 -1.31 4.92
N PHE A 37 0.77 -0.56 4.30
CA PHE A 37 2.04 -0.18 4.92
C PHE A 37 1.79 0.54 6.25
N TRP A 38 0.61 1.14 6.43
CA TRP A 38 0.15 1.67 7.70
C TRP A 38 0.30 0.68 8.87
N ASN A 39 0.01 -0.60 8.63
CA ASN A 39 0.12 -1.68 9.63
C ASN A 39 1.57 -2.15 9.85
N GLU A 40 2.50 -1.70 9.01
CA GLU A 40 3.94 -1.97 9.13
C GLU A 40 4.68 -0.83 9.85
N LEU A 41 4.04 0.34 10.00
CA LEU A 41 4.61 1.50 10.71
C LEU A 41 4.67 1.26 12.22
N SER A 42 5.72 1.78 12.86
CA SER A 42 5.80 1.77 14.32
C SER A 42 4.70 2.65 14.95
N PRO A 43 4.31 2.42 16.22
CA PRO A 43 3.37 3.29 16.90
C PRO A 43 3.79 4.77 16.91
N GLN A 44 5.11 5.02 16.93
CA GLN A 44 5.67 6.37 16.87
C GLN A 44 5.46 7.01 15.50
N ASP A 45 5.73 6.28 14.42
CA ASP A 45 5.53 6.78 13.05
C ASP A 45 4.05 7.09 12.80
N GLN A 46 3.15 6.20 13.24
CA GLN A 46 1.71 6.43 13.14
C GLN A 46 1.28 7.68 13.95
N ALA A 47 1.86 7.91 15.12
CA ALA A 47 1.55 9.08 15.95
C ALA A 47 2.04 10.39 15.30
N GLU A 48 3.24 10.42 14.73
CA GLU A 48 3.75 11.61 14.04
C GLU A 48 2.96 11.91 12.76
N ILE A 49 2.55 10.88 11.98
CA ILE A 49 1.68 11.09 10.82
C ILE A 49 0.32 11.67 11.24
N LYS A 50 -0.32 11.12 12.29
CA LYS A 50 -1.59 11.66 12.81
C LYS A 50 -1.47 13.11 13.26
N LYS A 51 -0.36 13.45 13.93
CA LYS A 51 -0.05 14.82 14.35
C LYS A 51 0.16 15.74 13.14
N GLY A 52 0.86 15.29 12.11
CA GLY A 52 1.04 16.02 10.86
C GLY A 52 -0.30 16.31 10.18
N ILE A 53 -1.19 15.32 10.08
CA ILE A 53 -2.56 15.50 9.55
C ILE A 53 -3.31 16.56 10.35
N LYS A 54 -3.31 16.48 11.69
CA LYS A 54 -3.95 17.48 12.55
C LYS A 54 -3.39 18.89 12.32
N GLN A 55 -2.07 19.03 12.16
CA GLN A 55 -1.45 20.31 11.84
C GLN A 55 -1.92 20.85 10.48
N LEU A 56 -2.04 20.00 9.46
CA LEU A 56 -2.57 20.40 8.15
C LEU A 56 -4.02 20.89 8.26
N GLU A 57 -4.86 20.21 9.04
CA GLU A 57 -6.26 20.59 9.31
C GLU A 57 -6.36 21.91 10.07
N GLU A 58 -5.47 22.14 11.04
CA GLU A 58 -5.33 23.40 11.76
C GLU A 58 -4.73 24.54 10.90
N GLY A 59 -4.44 24.29 9.62
CA GLY A 59 -3.87 25.27 8.70
C GLY A 59 -2.38 25.54 8.92
N LYS A 60 -1.70 24.76 9.77
CA LYS A 60 -0.25 24.82 10.00
C LYS A 60 0.50 24.13 8.86
N ARG A 61 0.33 24.68 7.66
CA ARG A 61 0.89 24.18 6.41
C ARG A 61 1.40 25.32 5.56
N THR A 62 2.43 25.06 4.79
CA THR A 62 2.91 25.96 3.73
C THR A 62 2.88 25.18 2.43
N SER A 63 2.51 25.84 1.33
CA SER A 63 2.51 25.16 0.04
C SER A 63 3.94 24.84 -0.38
N TYR A 64 4.11 23.70 -1.06
CA TYR A 64 5.41 23.28 -1.57
C TYR A 64 6.04 24.35 -2.49
N ASN A 65 5.22 24.97 -3.35
CA ASN A 65 5.66 26.03 -4.26
C ASN A 65 6.17 27.27 -3.50
N ASP A 66 5.54 27.63 -2.39
CA ASP A 66 5.98 28.77 -1.58
C ASP A 66 7.30 28.49 -0.84
N ILE A 67 7.54 27.23 -0.46
CA ILE A 67 8.86 26.82 0.06
C ILE A 67 9.91 26.90 -1.04
N LEU A 68 9.65 26.35 -2.23
CA LEU A 68 10.60 26.36 -3.34
C LEU A 68 11.04 27.78 -3.72
N LYS A 69 10.10 28.73 -3.78
CA LYS A 69 10.39 30.15 -4.05
C LYS A 69 11.29 30.80 -2.99
N LYS A 70 11.31 30.30 -1.75
CA LYS A 70 12.14 30.85 -0.67
C LYS A 70 13.57 30.30 -0.67
N ILE A 71 13.79 29.14 -1.29
CA ILE A 71 15.08 28.44 -1.30
C ILE A 71 15.78 28.46 -2.66
N SER A 72 15.11 28.99 -3.69
CA SER A 72 15.69 29.26 -5.03
C SER A 72 16.19 30.69 -5.09
#